data_AF-A0A821V938-F1
#
_entry.id   AF-A0A821V938-F1
#
_cell.length_a   1.000
_cell.length_b   1.000
_cell.length_c   1.000
_cell.angle_alpha   90.00
_cell.angle_beta   90.00
_cell.angle_gamma   90.00
#
_symmetry.space_group_name_H-M   'P 1'
#
loop_
_entity.id
_entity.type
_entity.pdbx_description
1 polymer ?
#
loop_
_entity_poly.entity_id
_entity_poly.type
_entity_poly.pdbx_seq_one_letter_code
_entity_poly.pdbx_strand_id
1 'polypeptide(L)'
;LMNLLSNYCRKNDIKTSITVGIVGFPNVGKSSVINSLKRTQACETGSMPGITKQMQTVKLDKLIKLFDSPGIVMSKETSPASLILRNCIR
;
A
#
# COMPACT_ATOMS: atom_id res chain seq x y z
N LEU A 1 3.01 -6.71 11.28
CA LEU A 1 2.97 -5.25 11.00
C LEU A 1 2.32 -4.44 12.11
N MET A 2 1.09 -4.74 12.54
CA MET A 2 0.40 -3.97 13.59
C MET A 2 1.23 -3.77 14.87
N ASN A 3 1.78 -4.85 15.43
CA ASN A 3 2.62 -4.75 16.63
C ASN A 3 3.85 -3.84 16.45
N LEU A 4 4.44 -3.83 15.25
CA LEU A 4 5.59 -2.99 14.94
C LEU A 4 5.19 -1.51 14.88
N LEU A 5 4.07 -1.19 14.23
CA LEU A 5 3.54 0.17 14.16
C LEU A 5 3.10 0.67 15.55
N SER A 6 2.43 -0.18 16.33
CA SER A 6 2.04 0.15 17.70
C SER A 6 3.25 0.38 18.61
N ASN A 7 4.30 -0.45 18.49
CA ASN A 7 5.54 -0.27 19.24
C ASN A 7 6.27 1.02 18.82
N TYR A 8 6.25 1.36 17.53
CA TYR A 8 6.80 2.61 17.05
C TYR A 8 6.09 3.83 17.65
N CYS A 9 4.75 3.83 17.69
CA CYS A 9 3.99 4.91 18.34
C CYS A 9 4.30 5.04 19.83
N ARG A 10 4.40 3.91 20.55
CA ARG A 10 4.70 3.89 22.00
C ARG A 10 6.12 4.38 22.29
N LYS A 11 7.11 3.91 21.52
CA LYS A 11 8.52 4.27 21.72
C LYS A 11 8.78 5.77 21.54
N ASN A 12 8.06 6.40 20.60
CA ASN A 12 8.25 7.81 20.26
C ASN A 12 7.24 8.74 20.97
N ASP A 13 6.50 8.26 21.98
CA ASP A 13 5.43 8.98 22.69
C ASP A 13 4.47 9.75 21.76
N ILE A 14 4.07 9.11 20.66
CA ILE A 14 3.24 9.77 19.64
C ILE A 14 1.81 9.87 20.17
N LYS A 15 1.40 11.09 20.54
CA LYS A 15 0.04 11.41 21.03
C LYS A 15 -0.98 11.60 19.91
N THR A 16 -0.52 11.78 18.68
CA THR A 16 -1.33 11.94 17.47
C THR A 16 -1.30 10.68 16.59
N SER A 17 -1.98 10.68 15.45
CA SER A 17 -1.96 9.54 14.53
C SER A 17 -0.75 9.57 13.61
N ILE A 18 -0.07 8.44 13.42
CA ILE A 18 0.91 8.25 12.34
C ILE A 18 0.21 7.90 11.03
N THR A 19 0.81 8.32 9.92
CA THR A 19 0.41 7.93 8.56
C THR A 19 1.54 7.13 7.92
N VAL A 20 1.22 5.93 7.44
CA VAL A 20 2.19 5.01 6.84
C VAL A 20 1.80 4.75 5.38
N GLY A 21 2.68 5.13 4.46
CA GLY A 21 2.53 4.86 3.03
C GLY A 21 2.98 3.45 2.66
N ILE A 22 2.15 2.77 1.87
CA ILE A 22 2.51 1.51 1.22
C ILE A 22 2.80 1.80 -0.24
N VAL A 23 4.06 1.61 -0.64
CA VAL A 23 4.57 1.88 -1.99
C VAL A 23 5.16 0.61 -2.60
N GLY A 24 5.11 0.50 -3.92
CA GLY A 24 5.67 -0.64 -4.64
C GLY A 24 5.09 -0.79 -6.04
N PHE A 25 5.54 -1.82 -6.76
CA PHE A 25 5.09 -2.11 -8.11
C PHE A 25 3.57 -2.34 -8.20
N PRO A 26 2.96 -2.20 -9.39
CA PRO A 26 1.61 -2.69 -9.65
C PRO A 26 1.45 -4.17 -9.24
N ASN A 27 0.24 -4.56 -8.82
CA ASN A 27 -0.13 -5.95 -8.55
C ASN A 27 0.64 -6.73 -7.47
N VAL A 28 1.51 -6.10 -6.69
CA VAL A 28 2.18 -6.74 -5.53
C VAL A 28 1.28 -6.92 -4.29
N GLY A 29 -0.01 -6.59 -4.39
CA GLY A 29 -0.98 -6.79 -3.30
C GLY A 29 -1.02 -5.68 -2.24
N LYS A 30 -0.57 -4.45 -2.55
CA LYS A 30 -0.58 -3.29 -1.63
C LYS A 30 -1.96 -3.07 -0.98
N SER A 31 -2.99 -2.89 -1.79
CA SER A 31 -4.38 -2.69 -1.35
C SER A 31 -4.95 -3.92 -0.64
N SER A 32 -4.51 -5.13 -1.01
CA SER A 32 -4.89 -6.37 -0.33
C SER A 32 -4.31 -6.45 1.09
N VAL A 33 -3.07 -6.00 1.30
CA VAL A 33 -2.48 -5.90 2.64
C VAL A 33 -3.26 -4.92 3.50
N ILE A 34 -3.66 -3.77 2.95
CA ILE A 34 -4.48 -2.78 3.68
C ILE A 34 -5.82 -3.39 4.10
N ASN A 35 -6.52 -4.04 3.17
CA ASN A 35 -7.79 -4.71 3.46
C ASN A 35 -7.65 -5.80 4.52
N SER A 36 -6.57 -6.59 4.46
CA SER A 36 -6.27 -7.63 5.45
C SER A 36 -6.04 -7.03 6.85
N LEU A 37 -5.27 -5.94 6.93
CA LEU A 37 -5.02 -5.24 8.20
C LEU A 37 -6.28 -4.57 8.75
N LYS A 38 -7.13 -4.03 7.87
CA LYS A 38 -8.40 -3.41 8.23
C LYS A 38 -9.48 -4.44 8.58
N ARG A 39 -9.34 -5.67 8.10
CA ARG A 39 -10.34 -6.77 8.17
C ARG A 39 -11.65 -6.44 7.46
N THR A 40 -11.64 -5.50 6.54
CA THR A 40 -12.78 -5.09 5.71
C THR A 40 -12.27 -4.70 4.32
N GLN A 41 -13.16 -4.71 3.32
CA GLN A 41 -12.85 -4.22 1.99
C GLN A 41 -12.89 -2.68 1.98
N ALA A 42 -11.75 -2.04 2.27
CA ALA A 42 -11.60 -0.59 2.30
C ALA A 42 -11.01 -0.02 0.99
N CYS A 43 -10.21 -0.82 0.29
CA CYS A 43 -9.58 -0.49 -0.98
C CYS A 43 -10.07 -1.46 -2.07
N GLU A 44 -10.22 -0.97 -3.30
CA GLU A 44 -10.44 -1.85 -4.45
C GLU A 44 -9.21 -2.73 -4.71
N THR A 45 -9.45 -4.00 -5.01
CA THR A 45 -8.40 -4.99 -5.30
C THR A 45 -8.79 -5.80 -6.53
N GLY A 46 -7.82 -6.10 -7.38
CA GLY A 46 -8.00 -6.93 -8.57
C GLY A 46 -6.68 -7.45 -9.10
N SER A 47 -6.73 -8.36 -10.07
CA SER A 47 -5.55 -8.95 -10.72
C SER A 47 -4.96 -8.08 -11.83
N MET A 48 -5.71 -7.06 -12.29
CA MET A 48 -5.27 -6.14 -13.34
C MET A 48 -4.46 -4.97 -12.76
N PRO A 49 -3.37 -4.54 -13.42
CA PRO A 49 -2.66 -3.33 -13.02
C PRO A 49 -3.56 -2.10 -13.23
N GLY A 50 -3.37 -1.07 -12.40
CA GLY A 50 -4.10 0.21 -12.53
C GLY A 50 -5.47 0.28 -11.86
N ILE A 51 -5.81 -0.69 -10.99
CA ILE A 51 -7.02 -0.62 -10.14
C ILE A 51 -6.93 0.56 -9.17
N THR A 52 -5.82 0.67 -8.43
CA THR A 52 -5.55 1.81 -7.55
C THR A 52 -5.10 3.03 -8.38
N LYS A 53 -6.06 3.86 -8.81
CA LYS A 53 -5.80 5.06 -9.64
C LYS A 53 -5.48 6.31 -8.83
N GLN A 54 -5.98 6.39 -7.60
CA GLN A 54 -5.81 7.54 -6.73
C GLN A 54 -5.21 7.10 -5.39
N MET A 55 -4.52 8.04 -4.74
CA MET A 55 -4.11 7.86 -3.35
C MET A 55 -5.33 7.88 -2.43
N GLN A 56 -5.36 6.94 -1.49
CA GLN A 56 -6.43 6.83 -0.51
C GLN A 56 -5.86 6.57 0.87
N THR A 57 -6.48 7.19 1.89
CA THR A 57 -6.11 7.00 3.29
C THR A 57 -7.12 6.10 3.98
N VAL A 58 -6.65 5.00 4.55
CA VAL A 58 -7.46 4.07 5.35
C VAL A 58 -7.07 4.16 6.81
N LYS A 59 -8.01 4.55 7.67
CA LYS A 59 -7.79 4.58 9.12
C LYS A 59 -7.88 3.16 9.68
N LEU A 60 -6.76 2.64 10.19
CA LEU A 60 -6.74 1.35 10.87
C LEU A 60 -7.19 1.47 12.33
N ASP A 61 -6.66 2.46 13.04
CA ASP A 61 -6.94 2.70 14.46
C ASP A 61 -6.90 4.21 14.77
N LYS A 62 -7.14 4.60 16.03
CA LYS A 62 -7.03 6.00 16.49
C LYS A 62 -5.65 6.59 16.21
N LEU A 63 -4.59 5.79 16.36
CA LEU A 63 -3.21 6.23 16.23
C LEU A 63 -2.57 5.86 14.89
N ILE A 64 -3.21 5.07 14.02
CA ILE A 64 -2.59 4.55 12.79
C ILE A 64 -3.50 4.75 11.59
N LYS A 65 -2.97 5.42 10.56
CA LYS A 65 -3.55 5.56 9.23
C LYS A 65 -2.61 4.91 8.21
N LEU A 66 -3.16 4.13 7.30
CA LEU A 66 -2.44 3.62 6.14
C LEU A 66 -2.79 4.43 4.91
N PHE A 67 -1.84 4.51 3.99
CA PHE A 67 -1.97 5.25 2.76
C PHE A 67 -1.65 4.32 1.60
N ASP A 68 -2.66 4.05 0.77
CA ASP A 68 -2.55 3.24 -0.43
C ASP A 68 -2.10 4.13 -1.58
N SER A 69 -1.05 3.72 -2.28
CA SER A 69 -0.52 4.44 -3.44
C SER A 69 -0.75 3.64 -4.73
N PRO A 70 -0.94 4.33 -5.86
CA PRO A 70 -0.85 3.69 -7.18
C PRO A 70 0.45 2.91 -7.34
N GLY A 71 0.42 1.86 -8.17
CA GLY A 71 1.64 1.11 -8.49
C GLY A 71 2.68 2.00 -9.16
N ILE A 72 3.90 2.01 -8.64
CA ILE A 72 5.01 2.81 -9.19
C ILE A 72 5.88 1.91 -10.06
N VAL A 73 6.09 2.30 -11.32
CA VAL A 73 7.05 1.67 -12.23
C VAL A 73 8.13 2.69 -12.53
N MET A 74 9.37 2.44 -12.09
CA MET A 74 10.49 3.33 -12.40
C MET A 74 10.92 3.14 -13.86
N SER A 75 11.05 4.24 -14.61
CA SER A 75 11.34 4.27 -16.05
C SER A 75 12.80 3.92 -16.43
N LYS A 76 13.63 3.46 -15.47
CA LYS A 76 15.01 3.10 -15.76
C LYS A 76 15.06 1.76 -16.48
N GLU A 77 15.36 1.81 -17.78
CA GLU A 77 15.90 0.71 -18.62
C GLU A 77 15.26 -0.67 -18.41
N THR A 78 13.95 -0.71 -18.14
CA THR A 78 13.25 -1.97 -17.91
C THR A 78 12.72 -2.42 -19.27
N SER A 79 13.28 -3.51 -19.81
CA SER A 79 12.84 -4.03 -21.11
C SER A 79 11.33 -4.32 -21.07
N PRO A 80 10.59 -4.14 -22.19
CA PRO A 80 9.15 -4.39 -22.22
C PRO A 80 8.78 -5.79 -21.70
N ALA A 81 9.60 -6.81 -22.01
CA ALA A 81 9.44 -8.17 -21.49
C ALA A 81 9.46 -8.25 -19.97
N SER A 82 10.37 -7.52 -19.31
CA SER A 82 10.48 -7.52 -17.85
C SER A 82 9.31 -6.81 -17.15
N LEU A 83 8.68 -5.83 -17.81
CA LEU A 83 7.46 -5.20 -17.31
C LEU A 83 6.24 -6.13 -17.44
N ILE A 84 6.16 -6.91 -18.52
CA ILE A 84 5.10 -7.93 -18.71
C ILE A 84 5.24 -9.03 -17.66
N LEU A 85 6.46 -9.56 -17.45
CA LEU A 85 6.71 -10.60 -16.45
C LEU A 85 6.36 -10.16 -15.01
N ARG A 86 6.47 -8.86 -14.73
CA ARG A 86 6.08 -8.27 -13.45
C ARG A 86 4.60 -7.90 -13.38
N ASN A 87 3.80 -8.26 -14.39
CA ASN A 87 2.39 -7.91 -14.51
C ASN A 87 2.14 -6.40 -14.33
N CYS A 88 3.07 -5.56 -14.81
CA CYS A 88 2.99 -4.10 -14.71
C CYS A 88 2.29 -3.45 -15.90
N ILE A 89 2.26 -4.15 -17.04
CA ILE A 89 1.68 -3.71 -18.31
C ILE A 89 0.95 -4.88 -18.99
N ARG A 90 0.03 -4.56 -19.91
CA ARG A 90 -0.64 -5.51 -20.80
C ARG A 90 0.19 -5.76 -22.04
#